data_AF-A0A161Y6X3-F1
#
_entry.id   AF-A0A161Y6X3-F1
#
_cell.length_a   1.000
_cell.length_b   1.000
_cell.length_c   1.000
_cell.angle_alpha   90.00
_cell.angle_beta   90.00
_cell.angle_gamma   90.00
#
_symmetry.space_group_name_H-M   'P 1'
#
loop_
_entity.id
_entity.type
_entity.pdbx_description
1 polymer ?
#
loop_
_entity_poly.entity_id
_entity_poly.type
_entity_poly.pdbx_seq_one_letter_code
_entity_poly.pdbx_strand_id
1 'polypeptide(L)'
;MNLRTIPNLSETFNVLLSLFDHILGISVSVEAVTLAVKTVAKHFTLCRADGGPEAAFSLEPDELRQMVKSIREVEKALGGVSYELTEKMKNSREFSRSLFVTQDIKEGEKFTEENVRSIRPGFGMHPRYYYDIIGKEAKQNIEKGTPMNWNLVK
;
A
#
# COMPACT_ATOMS: atom_id res chain seq x y z
N MET A 1 6.97 -24.11 -9.31
CA MET A 1 5.56 -24.09 -9.77
C MET A 1 5.31 -22.83 -10.58
N ASN A 2 4.49 -22.88 -11.62
CA ASN A 2 4.21 -21.74 -12.52
C ASN A 2 2.86 -21.08 -12.17
N LEU A 3 2.78 -20.41 -11.02
CA LEU A 3 1.50 -19.88 -10.51
C LEU A 3 0.84 -18.84 -11.43
N ARG A 4 1.61 -18.11 -12.24
CA ARG A 4 1.08 -17.16 -13.25
C ARG A 4 0.23 -17.82 -14.34
N THR A 5 0.31 -19.13 -14.51
CA THR A 5 -0.56 -19.87 -15.42
C THR A 5 -2.02 -19.87 -14.93
N ILE A 6 -2.26 -19.75 -13.62
CA ILE A 6 -3.60 -19.75 -13.04
C ILE A 6 -4.48 -18.62 -13.59
N PRO A 7 -4.12 -17.32 -13.45
CA PRO A 7 -4.97 -16.25 -13.97
C PRO A 7 -5.16 -16.36 -15.48
N ASN A 8 -4.11 -16.74 -16.22
CA ASN A 8 -4.21 -16.95 -17.66
C ASN A 8 -5.22 -18.06 -18.03
N LEU A 9 -5.21 -19.21 -17.34
CA LEU A 9 -6.18 -20.28 -17.57
C LEU A 9 -7.62 -19.84 -17.23
N SER A 10 -7.79 -19.10 -16.12
CA SER A 10 -9.10 -18.62 -15.70
C SER A 10 -9.69 -17.64 -16.72
N GLU A 11 -8.88 -16.69 -17.19
CA GLU A 11 -9.27 -15.71 -18.21
C GLU A 11 -9.52 -16.37 -19.58
N THR A 12 -8.62 -17.26 -20.02
CA THR A 12 -8.69 -17.89 -21.34
C THR A 12 -9.92 -18.77 -21.49
N PHE A 13 -10.26 -19.53 -20.45
CA PHE A 13 -11.35 -20.51 -20.51
C PHE A 13 -12.62 -20.04 -19.80
N ASN A 14 -12.60 -18.87 -19.14
CA ASN A 14 -13.70 -18.35 -18.32
C ASN A 14 -14.21 -19.39 -17.30
N VAL A 15 -13.28 -20.03 -16.60
CA VAL A 15 -13.56 -21.07 -15.60
C VAL A 15 -13.02 -20.71 -14.22
N LEU A 16 -13.65 -21.30 -13.20
CA LEU A 16 -13.08 -21.33 -11.86
C LEU A 16 -11.94 -22.33 -11.80
N LEU A 17 -10.88 -21.99 -11.08
CA LEU A 17 -9.72 -22.85 -10.93
C LEU A 17 -9.56 -23.36 -9.51
N SER A 18 -8.99 -24.55 -9.44
CA SER A 18 -8.61 -25.22 -8.20
C SER A 18 -7.12 -25.49 -8.24
N LEU A 19 -6.42 -25.23 -7.14
CA LEU A 19 -5.02 -25.59 -6.98
C LEU A 19 -4.93 -26.94 -6.26
N PHE A 20 -4.19 -27.88 -6.83
CA PHE A 20 -3.74 -29.06 -6.09
C PHE A 20 -2.23 -28.96 -5.84
N ASP A 21 -1.85 -28.79 -4.58
CA ASP A 21 -0.51 -28.40 -4.15
C ASP A 21 0.24 -29.58 -3.52
N HIS A 22 1.43 -29.88 -4.05
CA HIS A 22 2.35 -30.92 -3.56
C HIS A 22 3.68 -30.34 -3.06
N ILE A 23 3.78 -29.02 -2.93
CA ILE A 23 4.97 -28.35 -2.43
C ILE A 23 4.95 -28.39 -0.90
N LEU A 24 6.11 -28.56 -0.26
CA LEU A 24 6.19 -28.49 1.20
C LEU A 24 5.76 -27.10 1.73
N GLY A 25 5.05 -27.08 2.86
CA GLY A 25 4.59 -25.86 3.50
C GLY A 25 3.35 -25.25 2.84
N ILE A 26 3.02 -24.02 3.21
CA ILE A 26 1.71 -23.41 2.92
C ILE A 26 1.75 -22.24 1.94
N SER A 27 2.93 -21.72 1.62
CA SER A 27 3.09 -20.45 0.89
C SER A 27 2.43 -20.48 -0.49
N VAL A 28 2.58 -21.59 -1.23
CA VAL A 28 2.00 -21.77 -2.57
C VAL A 28 0.47 -21.80 -2.49
N SER A 29 -0.07 -22.56 -1.54
CA SER A 29 -1.50 -22.64 -1.26
C SER A 29 -2.12 -21.28 -0.88
N VAL A 30 -1.41 -20.47 -0.09
CA VAL A 30 -1.87 -19.12 0.29
C VAL A 30 -1.80 -18.16 -0.90
N GLU A 31 -0.68 -18.15 -1.64
CA GLU A 31 -0.48 -17.27 -2.81
C GLU A 31 -1.52 -17.55 -3.90
N ALA A 32 -1.89 -18.81 -4.13
CA ALA A 32 -2.84 -19.18 -5.17
C ALA A 32 -4.20 -18.49 -5.05
N VAL A 33 -4.62 -18.17 -3.83
CA VAL A 33 -5.89 -17.47 -3.57
C VAL A 33 -5.86 -16.04 -4.12
N THR A 34 -4.69 -15.39 -4.17
CA THR A 34 -4.52 -14.06 -4.79
C THR A 34 -4.64 -14.12 -6.31
N LEU A 35 -4.48 -15.31 -6.89
CA LEU A 35 -4.44 -15.58 -8.32
C LEU A 35 -5.76 -16.15 -8.86
N ALA A 36 -6.87 -15.84 -8.20
CA ALA A 36 -8.24 -16.23 -8.58
C ALA A 36 -8.59 -17.72 -8.43
N VAL A 37 -7.76 -18.52 -7.74
CA VAL A 37 -8.16 -19.88 -7.33
C VAL A 37 -9.33 -19.83 -6.35
N LYS A 38 -10.31 -20.72 -6.54
CA LYS A 38 -11.50 -20.84 -5.68
C LYS A 38 -11.43 -21.99 -4.68
N THR A 39 -10.64 -23.03 -4.97
CA THR A 39 -10.41 -24.12 -4.03
C THR A 39 -8.95 -24.52 -4.00
N VAL A 40 -8.45 -24.83 -2.81
CA VAL A 40 -7.07 -25.29 -2.60
C VAL A 40 -7.15 -26.68 -1.98
N ALA A 41 -6.50 -27.64 -2.64
CA ALA A 41 -6.37 -29.01 -2.20
C ALA A 41 -4.90 -29.29 -1.83
N LYS A 42 -4.70 -29.92 -0.68
CA LYS A 42 -3.40 -30.16 -0.07
C LYS A 42 -3.41 -31.54 0.60
N HIS A 43 -2.28 -32.23 0.55
CA HIS A 43 -2.08 -33.45 1.30
C HIS A 43 -2.05 -33.19 2.79
N PHE A 44 -2.62 -34.11 3.58
CA PHE A 44 -2.73 -34.00 5.03
C PHE A 44 -2.39 -35.34 5.68
N THR A 45 -1.67 -35.30 6.80
CA THR A 45 -1.35 -36.46 7.64
C THR A 45 -1.44 -36.08 9.11
N LEU A 46 -1.63 -37.06 10.00
CA LEU A 46 -1.60 -36.83 11.44
C LEU A 46 -0.16 -36.60 11.94
N CYS A 47 0.79 -37.38 11.43
CA CYS A 47 2.22 -37.22 11.68
C CYS A 47 3.01 -37.70 10.46
N ARG A 48 3.97 -36.89 9.98
CA ARG A 48 4.85 -37.27 8.87
C ARG A 48 5.82 -38.39 9.23
N ALA A 49 6.14 -38.54 10.52
CA ALA A 49 7.05 -39.56 11.02
C ALA A 49 6.48 -40.98 10.87
N ASP A 50 5.15 -41.13 10.73
CA ASP A 50 4.49 -42.41 10.47
C ASP A 50 4.85 -42.98 9.08
N GLY A 51 5.47 -42.17 8.22
CA GLY A 51 5.92 -42.55 6.90
C GLY A 51 4.79 -42.59 5.87
N GLY A 52 5.03 -43.29 4.76
CA GLY A 52 4.13 -43.35 3.61
C GLY A 52 4.64 -42.51 2.42
N PRO A 53 4.14 -42.82 1.21
CA PRO A 53 4.69 -42.28 -0.03
C PRO A 53 4.55 -40.76 -0.18
N GLU A 54 3.56 -40.16 0.48
CA GLU A 54 3.21 -38.74 0.33
C GLU A 54 3.54 -37.90 1.58
N ALA A 55 3.95 -38.54 2.68
CA ALA A 55 4.15 -37.91 3.98
C ALA A 55 5.15 -36.75 3.94
N ALA A 56 6.18 -36.82 3.09
CA ALA A 56 7.23 -35.80 3.02
C ALA A 56 6.71 -34.39 2.66
N PHE A 57 5.54 -34.28 2.01
CA PHE A 57 4.95 -32.99 1.61
C PHE A 57 3.52 -32.77 2.12
N SER A 58 2.94 -33.73 2.84
CA SER A 58 1.68 -33.56 3.56
C SER A 58 1.82 -32.52 4.69
N LEU A 59 0.74 -31.79 4.95
CA LEU A 59 0.63 -30.94 6.13
C LEU A 59 0.20 -31.75 7.35
N GLU A 60 0.75 -31.40 8.50
CA GLU A 60 0.29 -31.84 9.81
C GLU A 60 -0.83 -30.93 10.35
N PRO A 61 -1.56 -31.31 11.42
CA PRO A 61 -2.73 -30.56 11.90
C PRO A 61 -2.50 -29.06 12.15
N ASP A 62 -1.37 -28.69 12.73
CA ASP A 62 -1.06 -27.29 13.02
C ASP A 62 -0.72 -26.49 11.75
N GLU A 63 -0.03 -27.12 10.79
CA GLU A 63 0.28 -26.50 9.49
C GLU A 63 -0.97 -26.32 8.64
N LEU A 64 -1.89 -27.30 8.65
CA LEU A 64 -3.18 -27.18 7.98
C LEU A 64 -4.02 -26.06 8.59
N ARG A 65 -4.06 -25.96 9.93
CA ARG A 65 -4.72 -24.86 10.64
C ARG A 65 -4.12 -23.50 10.23
N GLN A 66 -2.79 -23.43 10.15
CA GLN A 66 -2.09 -22.23 9.71
C GLN A 66 -2.44 -21.86 8.27
N MET A 67 -2.45 -22.84 7.35
CA MET A 67 -2.83 -22.63 5.96
C MET A 67 -4.24 -22.04 5.84
N VAL A 68 -5.22 -22.64 6.51
CA VAL A 68 -6.62 -22.18 6.48
C VAL A 68 -6.73 -20.77 7.06
N LYS A 69 -6.08 -20.49 8.19
CA LYS A 69 -6.06 -19.15 8.80
C LYS A 69 -5.47 -18.12 7.82
N SER A 70 -4.30 -18.38 7.26
CA SER A 70 -3.63 -17.47 6.34
C SER A 70 -4.44 -17.23 5.06
N ILE A 71 -5.09 -18.27 4.50
CA ILE A 71 -6.01 -18.11 3.37
C ILE A 71 -7.13 -17.13 3.72
N ARG A 72 -7.79 -17.31 4.87
CA ARG A 72 -8.91 -16.45 5.29
C ARG A 72 -8.47 -15.01 5.59
N GLU A 73 -7.26 -14.82 6.10
CA GLU A 73 -6.69 -13.49 6.30
C GLU A 73 -6.39 -12.79 4.97
N VAL A 74 -5.80 -13.51 4.01
CA VAL A 74 -5.51 -12.99 2.67
C VAL A 74 -6.79 -12.66 1.92
N GLU A 75 -7.82 -13.52 1.95
CA GLU A 75 -9.12 -13.23 1.32
C GLU A 75 -9.75 -11.94 1.82
N LYS A 76 -9.66 -11.67 3.14
CA LYS A 76 -10.14 -10.41 3.73
C LYS A 76 -9.28 -9.23 3.30
N ALA A 77 -7.98 -9.43 3.12
CA ALA A 77 -7.02 -8.39 2.76
C ALA A 77 -7.04 -8.03 1.26
N LEU A 78 -7.42 -8.96 0.37
CA LEU A 78 -7.47 -8.74 -1.08
C LEU A 78 -8.35 -7.53 -1.45
N GLY A 79 -9.47 -7.36 -0.73
CA GLY A 79 -10.36 -6.22 -0.93
C GLY A 79 -10.83 -6.10 -2.38
N GLY A 80 -10.95 -4.86 -2.86
CA GLY A 80 -11.25 -4.54 -4.25
C GLY A 80 -10.32 -3.45 -4.76
N VAL A 81 -10.21 -3.34 -6.08
CA VAL A 81 -9.46 -2.25 -6.71
C VAL A 81 -10.20 -0.93 -6.43
N SER A 82 -9.56 -0.02 -5.71
CA SER A 82 -10.09 1.32 -5.46
C SER A 82 -8.96 2.34 -5.38
N TYR A 83 -9.16 3.47 -6.05
CA TYR A 83 -8.32 4.67 -5.95
C TYR A 83 -8.98 5.77 -5.10
N GLU A 84 -10.16 5.46 -4.54
CA GLU A 84 -10.89 6.40 -3.72
C GLU A 84 -10.22 6.51 -2.35
N LEU A 85 -10.07 7.75 -1.89
CA LEU A 85 -9.58 8.01 -0.55
C LEU A 85 -10.72 7.84 0.45
N THR A 86 -10.52 6.97 1.43
CA THR A 86 -11.40 6.93 2.60
C THR A 86 -11.34 8.26 3.35
N GLU A 87 -12.39 8.60 4.10
CA GLU A 87 -12.39 9.82 4.93
C GLU A 87 -11.22 9.86 5.91
N LYS A 88 -10.85 8.70 6.49
CA LYS A 88 -9.65 8.57 7.32
C LYS A 88 -8.37 8.94 6.56
N MET A 89 -8.24 8.51 5.30
CA MET A 89 -7.08 8.87 4.45
C MET A 89 -7.10 10.36 4.09
N LYS A 90 -8.26 10.95 3.80
CA LYS A 90 -8.37 12.40 3.55
C LYS A 90 -7.97 13.22 4.78
N ASN A 91 -8.47 12.86 5.96
CA ASN A 91 -8.14 13.53 7.22
C ASN A 91 -6.66 13.35 7.58
N SER A 92 -6.04 12.22 7.20
CA SER A 92 -4.59 12.03 7.43
C SER A 92 -3.70 13.02 6.65
N ARG A 93 -4.24 13.76 5.67
CA ARG A 93 -3.51 14.82 4.95
C ARG A 93 -3.04 15.94 5.86
N GLU A 94 -3.66 16.14 7.02
CA GLU A 94 -3.19 17.09 8.03
C GLU A 94 -1.76 16.75 8.54
N PHE A 95 -1.36 15.47 8.46
CA PHE A 95 -0.01 15.02 8.80
C PHE A 95 0.95 14.99 7.59
N SER A 96 0.48 15.39 6.40
CA SER A 96 1.34 15.54 5.23
C SER A 96 2.22 16.79 5.34
N ARG A 97 3.25 16.90 4.51
CA ARG A 97 4.04 18.13 4.43
C ARG A 97 3.32 19.14 3.53
N SER A 98 3.43 20.40 3.87
CA SER A 98 3.00 21.52 3.06
C SER A 98 4.02 22.67 3.16
N LEU A 99 3.86 23.68 2.33
CA LEU A 99 4.80 24.80 2.27
C LEU A 99 4.49 25.80 3.38
N PHE A 100 5.53 26.18 4.11
CA PHE A 100 5.48 27.16 5.18
C PHE A 100 6.62 28.15 5.05
N VAL A 101 6.36 29.36 5.52
CA VAL A 101 7.38 30.37 5.75
C VAL A 101 8.22 29.97 6.97
N THR A 102 9.53 29.95 6.82
CA THR A 102 10.49 29.51 7.84
C THR A 102 11.37 30.63 8.39
N GLN A 103 11.29 31.82 7.80
CA GLN A 103 11.92 33.06 8.25
C GLN A 103 10.97 34.22 7.94
N ASP A 104 11.02 35.32 8.68
CA ASP A 104 10.18 36.49 8.36
C ASP A 104 10.53 37.04 6.97
N ILE A 105 9.53 37.41 6.16
CA ILE A 105 9.67 37.90 4.78
C ILE A 105 9.01 39.27 4.68
N LYS A 106 9.69 40.27 4.15
CA LYS A 106 9.12 41.61 3.95
C LYS A 106 8.34 41.71 2.65
N GLU A 107 7.42 42.67 2.55
CA GLU A 107 6.76 42.98 1.29
C GLU A 107 7.79 43.29 0.19
N GLY A 108 7.61 42.67 -0.99
CA GLY A 108 8.52 42.79 -2.13
C GLY A 108 9.75 41.89 -2.07
N GLU A 109 10.01 41.21 -0.95
CA GLU A 109 11.11 40.26 -0.84
C GLU A 109 10.77 38.94 -1.56
N LYS A 110 11.79 38.26 -2.10
CA LYS A 110 11.61 37.03 -2.87
C LYS A 110 11.45 35.81 -1.96
N PHE A 111 10.60 34.87 -2.38
CA PHE A 111 10.59 33.53 -1.80
C PHE A 111 11.83 32.75 -2.24
N THR A 112 12.57 32.19 -1.29
CA THR A 112 13.82 31.44 -1.47
C THR A 112 13.75 30.10 -0.73
N GLU A 113 14.72 29.23 -0.98
CA GLU A 113 14.81 27.92 -0.31
C GLU A 113 15.10 28.03 1.19
N GLU A 114 15.59 29.20 1.62
CA GLU A 114 15.90 29.48 3.02
C GLU A 114 14.68 29.98 3.80
N ASN A 115 13.78 30.72 3.15
CA ASN A 115 12.62 31.33 3.79
C ASN A 115 11.31 30.57 3.54
N VAL A 116 11.24 29.63 2.58
CA VAL A 116 10.10 28.71 2.39
C VAL A 116 10.55 27.26 2.36
N ARG A 117 9.90 26.40 3.14
CA ARG A 117 10.20 24.96 3.17
C ARG A 117 8.96 24.09 3.22
N SER A 118 9.11 22.85 2.77
CA SER A 118 8.10 21.79 2.88
C SER A 118 8.20 21.10 4.24
N ILE A 119 7.34 21.47 5.19
CA ILE A 119 7.30 20.95 6.56
C ILE A 119 5.88 20.52 6.94
N ARG A 120 5.74 19.75 8.02
CA ARG A 120 4.42 19.43 8.59
C ARG A 120 3.93 20.59 9.46
N PRO A 121 2.61 20.76 9.67
CA PRO A 121 1.49 19.95 9.17
C PRO A 121 1.09 20.27 7.73
N GLY A 122 0.03 19.63 7.22
CA GLY A 122 -0.52 19.80 5.88
C GLY A 122 -1.49 20.99 5.76
N PHE A 123 -1.24 22.10 6.46
CA PHE A 123 -2.14 23.27 6.49
C PHE A 123 -1.73 24.41 5.55
N GLY A 124 -0.53 24.35 4.97
CA GLY A 124 -0.07 25.29 3.95
C GLY A 124 -0.31 24.80 2.53
N MET A 125 0.28 25.50 1.57
CA MET A 125 0.20 25.18 0.15
C MET A 125 0.83 23.81 -0.16
N HIS A 126 0.24 23.07 -1.11
CA HIS A 126 0.76 21.76 -1.51
C HIS A 126 2.22 21.87 -2.03
N PRO A 127 3.16 20.99 -1.63
CA PRO A 127 4.57 21.08 -2.01
C PRO A 127 4.86 21.07 -3.51
N ARG A 128 3.91 20.56 -4.33
CA ARG A 128 3.98 20.62 -5.80
C ARG A 128 4.22 22.03 -6.34
N TYR A 129 3.72 23.05 -5.64
CA TYR A 129 3.78 24.45 -6.07
C TYR A 129 5.08 25.14 -5.65
N TYR A 130 6.01 24.42 -5.02
CA TYR A 130 7.25 25.00 -4.51
C TYR A 130 8.02 25.76 -5.59
N TYR A 131 8.27 25.12 -6.73
CA TYR A 131 8.97 25.78 -7.84
C TYR A 131 8.15 26.89 -8.52
N ASP A 132 6.83 26.92 -8.33
CA ASP A 132 5.97 27.97 -8.87
C ASP A 132 5.99 29.25 -8.02
N ILE A 133 6.47 29.17 -6.78
CA ILE A 133 6.56 30.31 -5.85
C ILE A 133 7.98 30.81 -5.64
N ILE A 134 8.99 29.94 -5.75
CA ILE A 134 10.39 30.35 -5.59
C ILE A 134 10.75 31.40 -6.64
N GLY A 135 11.37 32.49 -6.18
CA GLY A 135 11.74 33.64 -7.01
C GLY A 135 10.63 34.69 -7.19
N LYS A 136 9.38 34.40 -6.81
CA LYS A 136 8.30 35.41 -6.77
C LYS A 136 8.41 36.29 -5.53
N GLU A 137 7.75 37.43 -5.57
CA GLU A 137 7.79 38.42 -4.49
C GLU A 137 6.60 38.30 -3.53
N ALA A 138 6.84 38.59 -2.26
CA ALA A 138 5.81 38.65 -1.25
C ALA A 138 4.91 39.88 -1.45
N LYS A 139 3.60 39.66 -1.34
CA LYS A 139 2.58 40.71 -1.49
C LYS A 139 2.43 41.60 -0.25
N GLN A 140 2.90 41.12 0.90
CA GLN A 140 2.85 41.79 2.19
C GLN A 140 3.97 41.23 3.08
N ASN A 141 4.14 41.80 4.28
CA ASN A 141 5.01 41.20 5.30
C ASN A 141 4.42 39.86 5.79
N ILE A 142 5.25 38.84 5.97
CA ILE A 142 4.83 37.49 6.37
C ILE A 142 5.72 37.00 7.52
N GLU A 143 5.11 36.56 8.61
CA GLU A 143 5.82 36.04 9.78
C GLU A 143 6.22 34.58 9.60
N LYS A 144 7.35 34.20 10.19
CA LYS A 144 7.81 32.83 10.32
C LYS A 144 6.73 31.94 10.94
N GLY A 145 6.54 30.76 10.34
CA GLY A 145 5.53 29.78 10.75
C GLY A 145 4.18 29.97 10.07
N THR A 146 4.04 30.98 9.20
CA THR A 146 2.82 31.18 8.41
C THR A 146 2.67 30.08 7.33
N PRO A 147 1.50 29.42 7.22
CA PRO A 147 1.21 28.51 6.11
C PRO A 147 1.20 29.26 4.78
N MET A 148 1.93 28.77 3.78
CA MET A 148 1.98 29.42 2.48
C MET A 148 0.63 29.38 1.78
N ASN A 149 0.28 30.47 1.09
CA ASN A 149 -0.95 30.62 0.31
C ASN A 149 -0.68 31.50 -0.92
N TRP A 150 -1.40 31.26 -2.03
CA TRP A 150 -1.30 32.07 -3.25
C TRP A 150 -1.58 33.56 -3.02
N ASN A 151 -2.41 33.90 -2.03
CA ASN A 151 -2.71 35.28 -1.67
C ASN A 151 -1.50 36.06 -1.11
N LEU A 152 -0.44 35.35 -0.71
CA LEU A 152 0.81 35.95 -0.21
C LEU A 152 1.81 36.27 -1.33
N VAL A 153 1.55 35.80 -2.54
CA VAL A 153 2.44 35.89 -3.70
C VAL A 153 1.92 37.01 -4.63
N LYS A 154 2.82 37.88 -5.11
CA LYS A 154 2.51 38.87 -6.17
C LYS A 154 2.37 38.22 -7.54
#